data_AF-A0A7S3LGS7-F1
#
_entry.id   AF-A0A7S3LGS7-F1
#
_cell.length_a   1.000
_cell.length_b   1.000
_cell.length_c   1.000
_cell.angle_alpha   90.00
_cell.angle_beta   90.00
_cell.angle_gamma   90.00
#
_symmetry.space_group_name_H-M   'P 1'
#
loop_
_entity.id
_entity.type
_entity.pdbx_description
1 polymer ?
#
loop_
_entity_poly.entity_id
_entity_poly.type
_entity_poly.pdbx_seq_one_letter_code
_entity_poly.pdbx_strand_id
1 'polypeptide(L)'
;RWMAFLDSILSEKQNKKPYLTFSDEVKQLGTNVGVPSAREQEEALAFFHERGFLIHMTSTEILKKIVVINPQWLIDALSKVIRDGSIHIDFQEFKTVGLEVDARSTFETALTSRDFLEYVWKG
;
A
#
# COMPACT_ATOMS: atom_id res chain seq x y z
N ARG A 1 -9.74 -11.52 23.20
CA ARG A 1 -9.71 -12.48 22.07
C ARG A 1 -9.25 -11.80 20.79
N TRP A 2 -9.96 -10.78 20.29
CA TRP A 2 -9.54 -10.04 19.09
C TRP A 2 -8.17 -9.35 19.24
N MET A 3 -7.86 -8.73 20.38
CA MET A 3 -6.52 -8.16 20.59
C MET A 3 -5.41 -9.22 20.59
N ALA A 4 -5.63 -10.37 21.24
CA ALA A 4 -4.68 -11.49 21.19
C ALA A 4 -4.50 -12.03 19.75
N PHE A 5 -5.56 -12.00 18.94
CA PHE A 5 -5.48 -12.33 17.53
C PHE A 5 -4.66 -11.31 16.74
N LEU A 6 -4.89 -10.01 16.97
CA LEU A 6 -4.08 -8.94 16.39
C LEU A 6 -2.61 -9.08 16.78
N ASP A 7 -2.30 -9.28 18.05
CA ASP A 7 -0.94 -9.45 18.54
C ASP A 7 -0.26 -10.66 17.88
N SER A 8 -0.99 -11.77 17.73
CA SER A 8 -0.51 -12.97 17.03
C SER A 8 -0.26 -12.75 15.53
N ILE A 9 -1.05 -11.89 14.87
CA ILE A 9 -0.82 -11.50 13.47
C ILE A 9 0.41 -10.58 13.37
N LEU A 10 0.52 -9.60 14.27
CA LEU A 10 1.58 -8.60 14.21
C LEU A 10 2.94 -9.13 14.68
N SER A 11 2.98 -10.19 15.50
CA SER A 11 4.23 -10.87 15.86
C SER A 11 4.92 -11.50 14.65
N GLU A 12 4.16 -11.90 13.62
CA GLU A 12 4.70 -12.43 12.37
C GLU A 12 5.51 -11.41 11.56
N LYS A 13 5.45 -10.11 11.89
CA LYS A 13 6.35 -9.09 11.30
C LYS A 13 7.82 -9.47 11.44
N GLN A 14 8.18 -10.25 12.45
CA GLN A 14 9.54 -10.73 12.68
C GLN A 14 10.03 -11.64 11.55
N ASN A 15 9.13 -12.28 10.80
CA ASN A 15 9.44 -13.21 9.72
C ASN A 15 9.73 -12.51 8.37
N LYS A 16 10.01 -11.20 8.37
CA LYS A 16 10.38 -10.35 7.22
C LYS A 16 9.35 -10.21 6.09
N LYS A 17 8.24 -10.98 6.12
CA LYS A 17 7.14 -10.88 5.16
C LYS A 17 6.17 -9.78 5.63
N PRO A 18 5.85 -8.76 4.81
CA PRO A 18 4.99 -7.64 5.22
C PRO A 18 3.49 -7.93 5.12
N TYR A 19 3.11 -9.15 4.72
CA TYR A 19 1.74 -9.60 4.56
C TYR A 19 1.62 -11.08 4.92
N LEU A 20 0.40 -11.52 5.21
CA LEU A 20 0.02 -12.90 5.45
C LEU A 20 -1.11 -13.31 4.51
N THR A 21 -1.26 -14.61 4.32
CA THR A 21 -2.31 -15.23 3.53
C THR A 21 -3.49 -15.54 4.44
N PHE A 22 -4.68 -15.06 4.07
CA PHE A 22 -5.88 -15.24 4.90
C PHE A 22 -6.27 -16.71 5.05
N SER A 23 -6.19 -17.50 3.98
CA SER A 23 -6.65 -18.90 3.96
C SER A 23 -5.84 -19.82 4.87
N ASP A 24 -4.57 -19.51 5.09
CA ASP A 24 -3.62 -20.44 5.71
C ASP A 24 -3.08 -19.83 7.01
N GLU A 25 -2.24 -18.80 6.90
CA GLU A 25 -1.53 -18.18 8.02
C GLU A 25 -2.50 -17.54 9.02
N VAL A 26 -3.38 -16.65 8.56
CA VAL A 26 -4.27 -15.88 9.46
C VAL A 26 -5.31 -16.76 10.12
N LYS A 27 -5.90 -17.70 9.38
CA LYS A 27 -6.87 -18.67 9.92
C LYS A 27 -6.28 -19.56 11.01
N GLN A 28 -5.04 -20.01 10.83
CA GLN A 28 -4.32 -20.80 11.83
C GLN A 28 -4.05 -19.98 13.09
N LEU A 29 -3.54 -18.75 12.95
CA LEU A 29 -3.29 -17.85 14.09
C LEU A 29 -4.57 -17.59 14.88
N GLY A 30 -5.68 -17.31 14.18
CA GLY A 30 -6.98 -17.11 14.81
C GLY A 30 -7.44 -18.35 15.58
N THR A 31 -7.29 -19.54 15.01
CA THR A 31 -7.63 -20.80 15.70
C THR A 31 -6.81 -20.99 16.99
N ASN A 32 -5.50 -20.69 16.95
CA ASN A 32 -4.60 -20.83 18.09
C ASN A 32 -4.93 -19.92 19.27
N VAL A 33 -5.45 -18.71 19.00
CA VAL A 33 -5.83 -17.73 20.04
C VAL A 33 -7.32 -17.77 20.41
N GLY A 34 -8.03 -18.82 19.96
CA GLY A 34 -9.44 -19.01 20.27
C GLY A 34 -10.36 -18.07 19.49
N VAL A 35 -10.10 -17.85 18.21
CA VAL A 35 -10.99 -17.18 17.23
C VAL A 35 -11.09 -18.10 16.00
N PRO A 36 -11.70 -19.31 16.09
CA PRO A 36 -11.68 -20.29 15.00
C PRO A 36 -12.67 -20.00 13.87
N SER A 37 -13.68 -19.16 14.13
CA SER A 37 -14.70 -18.81 13.15
C SER A 37 -14.12 -17.89 12.08
N ALA A 38 -14.14 -18.33 10.81
CA ALA A 38 -13.67 -17.51 9.69
C ALA A 38 -14.45 -16.18 9.59
N ARG A 39 -15.76 -16.21 9.88
CA ARG A 39 -16.59 -14.99 9.92
C ARG A 39 -16.14 -14.03 11.02
N GLU A 40 -15.87 -14.55 12.22
CA GLU A 40 -15.39 -13.73 13.34
C GLU A 40 -14.00 -13.14 13.03
N GLN A 41 -13.13 -13.91 12.36
CA GLN A 41 -11.83 -13.42 11.90
C GLN A 41 -11.98 -12.31 10.85
N GLU A 42 -12.88 -12.44 9.87
CA GLU A 42 -13.17 -11.39 8.89
C GLU A 42 -13.71 -10.12 9.55
N GLU A 43 -14.62 -10.24 10.52
CA GLU A 43 -15.14 -9.11 11.30
C GLU A 43 -14.04 -8.41 12.11
N ALA A 44 -13.14 -9.17 12.75
CA ALA A 44 -12.00 -8.63 13.47
C ALA A 44 -11.01 -7.91 12.52
N LEU A 45 -10.69 -8.51 11.38
CA LEU A 45 -9.79 -7.91 10.37
C LEU A 45 -10.37 -6.62 9.80
N ALA A 46 -11.68 -6.56 9.54
CA ALA A 46 -12.35 -5.33 9.10
C ALA A 46 -12.19 -4.21 10.15
N PHE A 47 -12.43 -4.54 11.43
CA PHE A 47 -12.24 -3.59 12.53
C PHE A 47 -10.78 -3.09 12.66
N PHE A 48 -9.80 -3.97 12.45
CA PHE A 48 -8.37 -3.60 12.48
C PHE A 48 -7.96 -2.79 11.26
N HIS A 49 -8.54 -3.08 10.10
CA HIS A 49 -8.35 -2.34 8.86
C HIS A 49 -8.81 -0.89 9.00
N GLU A 50 -10.01 -0.67 9.52
CA GLU A 50 -10.57 0.66 9.76
C GLU A 50 -9.69 1.52 10.70
N ARG A 51 -8.96 0.87 11.61
CA ARG A 51 -8.06 1.53 12.57
C ARG A 51 -6.62 1.68 12.06
N GLY A 52 -6.31 1.13 10.89
CA GLY A 52 -4.98 1.21 10.30
C GLY A 52 -3.93 0.34 10.98
N PHE A 53 -4.31 -0.63 11.82
CA PHE A 53 -3.35 -1.57 12.42
C PHE A 53 -2.75 -2.53 11.39
N LEU A 54 -3.57 -2.90 10.41
CA LEU A 54 -3.24 -3.73 9.25
C LEU A 54 -4.11 -3.30 8.08
N ILE A 55 -3.88 -3.83 6.88
CA ILE A 55 -4.74 -3.58 5.71
C ILE A 55 -5.25 -4.92 5.18
N HIS A 56 -6.57 -5.07 5.11
CA HIS A 56 -7.24 -6.22 4.50
C HIS A 56 -8.32 -5.71 3.56
N MET A 57 -8.00 -5.64 2.27
CA MET A 57 -8.94 -5.19 1.25
C MET A 57 -9.72 -6.39 0.73
N THR A 58 -11.05 -6.30 0.72
CA THR A 58 -11.93 -7.42 0.33
C THR A 58 -12.68 -7.16 -0.97
N SER A 59 -12.31 -6.10 -1.71
CA SER A 59 -12.96 -5.69 -2.96
C SER A 59 -12.75 -6.67 -4.12
N THR A 60 -11.74 -7.54 -4.06
CA THR A 60 -11.49 -8.58 -5.07
C THR A 60 -11.11 -9.90 -4.42
N GLU A 61 -11.31 -11.01 -5.13
CA GLU A 61 -10.93 -12.35 -4.68
C GLU A 61 -9.42 -12.50 -4.43
N ILE A 62 -8.59 -11.70 -5.10
CA ILE A 62 -7.14 -11.70 -4.90
C ILE A 62 -6.80 -10.95 -3.61
N LEU A 63 -7.33 -9.73 -3.45
CA LEU A 63 -7.05 -8.90 -2.28
C LEU A 63 -7.60 -9.52 -1.00
N LYS A 64 -8.76 -10.18 -1.07
CA LYS A 64 -9.36 -10.88 0.08
C LYS A 64 -8.43 -11.93 0.69
N LYS A 65 -7.51 -12.50 -0.11
CA LYS A 65 -6.56 -13.53 0.35
C LYS A 65 -5.34 -12.93 1.04
N ILE A 66 -5.13 -11.62 1.00
CA ILE A 66 -3.90 -10.97 1.49
C ILE A 66 -4.25 -10.04 2.65
N VAL A 67 -3.62 -10.28 3.80
CA VAL A 67 -3.68 -9.39 4.97
C VAL A 67 -2.31 -8.73 5.11
N VAL A 68 -2.22 -7.45 4.76
CA VAL A 68 -0.98 -6.67 4.91
C VAL A 68 -0.81 -6.28 6.36
N ILE A 69 0.18 -6.87 7.03
CA ILE A 69 0.44 -6.64 8.46
C ILE A 69 1.32 -5.43 8.71
N ASN A 70 2.08 -4.96 7.70
CA ASN A 70 2.84 -3.72 7.76
C ASN A 70 2.26 -2.69 6.75
N PRO A 71 1.34 -1.82 7.19
CA PRO A 71 0.77 -0.79 6.33
C PRO A 71 1.81 0.12 5.67
N GLN A 72 2.88 0.49 6.39
CA GLN A 72 3.93 1.35 5.85
C GLN A 72 4.60 0.73 4.62
N TRP A 73 4.82 -0.59 4.62
CA TRP A 73 5.39 -1.29 3.46
C TRP A 73 4.51 -1.14 2.21
N LEU A 74 3.18 -1.21 2.36
CA LEU A 74 2.27 -1.01 1.24
C LEU A 74 2.33 0.43 0.73
N ILE A 75 2.37 1.41 1.63
CA ILE A 75 2.51 2.82 1.27
C ILE A 75 3.83 3.06 0.53
N ASP A 76 4.93 2.47 0.98
CA ASP A 76 6.23 2.59 0.32
C ASP A 76 6.21 1.97 -1.09
N ALA A 77 5.56 0.81 -1.24
CA ALA A 77 5.38 0.14 -2.52
C ALA A 77 4.54 0.97 -3.49
N LEU A 78 3.37 1.45 -3.04
CA LEU A 78 2.50 2.32 -3.83
C LEU A 78 3.21 3.62 -4.21
N SER A 79 3.93 4.23 -3.27
CA SER A 79 4.68 5.47 -3.53
C SER A 79 5.74 5.29 -4.61
N LYS A 80 6.35 4.10 -4.75
CA LYS A 80 7.30 3.83 -5.85
C LYS A 80 6.62 3.78 -7.20
N VAL A 81 5.44 3.15 -7.27
CA VAL A 81 4.65 3.09 -8.50
C VAL A 81 4.15 4.48 -8.90
N ILE A 82 3.57 5.23 -7.95
CA ILE A 82 3.06 6.58 -8.21
C ILE A 82 4.16 7.54 -8.69
N ARG A 83 5.40 7.36 -8.20
CA ARG A 83 6.56 8.16 -8.62
C ARG A 83 7.25 7.64 -9.87
N ASP A 84 6.79 6.53 -10.45
CA ASP A 84 7.41 5.96 -11.64
C ASP A 84 7.08 6.84 -12.85
N GLY A 85 8.07 7.62 -13.26
CA GLY A 85 7.96 8.52 -14.39
C GLY A 85 7.71 7.80 -15.72
N SER A 86 8.09 6.52 -15.84
CA SER A 86 7.81 5.75 -17.05
C SER A 86 6.34 5.37 -17.22
N ILE A 87 5.58 5.37 -16.11
CA ILE A 87 4.15 5.06 -16.10
C ILE A 87 3.32 6.34 -16.22
N HIS A 88 3.75 7.40 -15.53
CA HIS A 88 2.90 8.56 -15.26
C HIS A 88 3.27 9.84 -16.04
N ILE A 89 4.40 9.86 -16.76
CA ILE A 89 4.91 11.07 -17.41
C ILE A 89 5.14 10.82 -18.89
N ASP A 90 4.42 11.56 -19.73
CA ASP A 90 4.75 11.67 -21.14
C ASP A 90 5.72 12.83 -21.37
N PHE A 91 7.02 12.53 -21.42
CA PHE A 91 8.04 13.54 -21.69
C PHE A 91 7.92 14.20 -23.08
N GLN A 92 7.18 13.59 -24.02
CA GLN A 92 6.95 14.23 -25.32
C GLN A 92 6.05 15.46 -25.19
N GLU A 93 5.09 15.46 -24.25
CA GLU A 93 4.22 16.60 -24.00
C GLU A 93 5.04 17.86 -23.65
N PHE A 94 5.97 17.73 -22.70
CA PHE A 94 6.84 18.82 -22.27
C PHE A 94 7.83 19.27 -23.34
N LYS A 95 8.22 18.36 -24.24
CA LYS A 95 9.08 18.69 -25.36
C LYS A 95 8.40 19.66 -26.33
N THR A 96 7.09 19.53 -26.55
CA THR A 96 6.36 20.42 -27.47
C THR A 96 6.30 21.88 -27.00
N VAL A 97 6.38 22.10 -25.68
CA VAL A 97 6.34 23.42 -25.05
C VAL A 97 7.72 23.89 -24.55
N GLY A 98 8.78 23.14 -24.87
CA GLY A 98 10.16 23.49 -24.52
C GLY A 98 10.54 23.29 -23.05
N LEU A 99 9.73 22.55 -22.27
CA LEU A 99 9.92 22.31 -20.83
C LEU A 99 10.49 20.92 -20.51
N GLU A 100 11.02 20.19 -21.49
CA GLU A 100 11.55 18.82 -21.28
C GLU A 100 12.65 18.78 -20.22
N VAL A 101 13.53 19.78 -20.21
CA VAL A 101 14.67 19.87 -19.27
C VAL A 101 14.16 20.12 -17.84
N ASP A 102 13.20 21.02 -17.68
CA ASP A 102 12.60 21.31 -16.37
C ASP A 102 11.79 20.13 -15.81
N ALA A 103 11.07 19.42 -16.69
CA ALA A 103 10.36 18.20 -16.33
C ALA A 103 11.36 17.15 -15.82
N ARG A 104 12.42 16.88 -16.59
CA ARG A 104 13.46 15.90 -16.22
C ARG A 104 14.13 16.27 -14.90
N SER A 105 14.53 17.53 -14.74
CA SER A 105 15.09 18.06 -13.48
C SER A 105 14.15 17.83 -12.30
N THR A 106 12.85 18.10 -12.48
CA THR A 106 11.83 17.92 -11.44
C THR A 106 11.70 16.45 -11.02
N PHE A 107 11.59 15.53 -11.97
CA PHE A 107 11.31 14.14 -11.67
C PHE A 107 12.56 13.33 -11.26
N GLU A 108 13.75 13.72 -11.70
CA GLU A 108 15.00 13.03 -11.34
C GLU A 108 15.65 13.61 -10.07
N THR A 109 15.53 14.93 -9.85
CA THR A 109 16.29 15.63 -8.79
C THR A 109 15.41 16.40 -7.79
N ALA A 110 14.10 16.43 -8.00
CA ALA A 110 13.16 17.27 -7.23
C ALA A 110 13.47 18.78 -7.30
N LEU A 111 14.21 19.21 -8.33
CA LEU A 111 14.48 20.62 -8.61
C LEU A 111 13.55 21.10 -9.73
N THR A 112 12.71 22.07 -9.39
CA THR A 112 11.63 22.52 -10.23
C THR A 112 11.75 24.01 -10.53
N SER A 113 11.60 24.38 -11.80
CA SER A 113 11.50 25.78 -12.19
C SER A 113 10.08 26.30 -12.02
N ARG A 114 9.97 27.62 -11.84
CA ARG A 114 8.68 28.30 -11.70
C ARG A 114 7.84 28.14 -12.96
N ASP A 115 8.44 28.28 -14.14
CA ASP A 115 7.75 28.18 -15.42
C ASP A 115 7.15 26.78 -15.63
N PHE A 116 7.87 25.74 -15.23
CA PHE A 116 7.36 24.38 -15.23
C PHE A 116 6.17 24.20 -14.27
N LEU A 117 6.26 24.70 -13.03
CA LEU A 117 5.14 24.67 -12.08
C LEU A 117 3.91 25.39 -12.63
N GLU A 118 4.08 26.59 -13.16
CA GLU A 118 2.98 27.37 -13.69
C GLU A 118 2.34 26.69 -14.91
N TYR A 119 3.11 25.94 -15.72
CA TYR A 119 2.59 25.14 -16.82
C TYR A 119 1.75 23.95 -16.30
N VAL A 120 2.32 23.09 -15.45
CA VAL A 120 1.62 21.89 -14.95
C VAL A 120 0.44 22.22 -14.03
N TRP A 121 0.44 23.39 -13.38
CA TRP A 121 -0.65 23.83 -12.51
C TRP A 121 -1.85 24.41 -13.28
N LYS A 122 -1.65 24.86 -14.52
CA LYS A 122 -2.71 25.38 -15.40
C LYS A 122 -3.34 24.29 -16.27
N GLY A 123 -2.74 23.10 -16.31
CA GLY A 123 -3.25 21.91 -17.00
C GLY A 123 -4.50 21.32 -16.35
#